data_AF-A0A5N6WN20-F1
#
_entry.id   AF-A0A5N6WN20-F1
#
_cell.length_a   1.000
_cell.length_b   1.000
_cell.length_c   1.000
_cell.angle_alpha   90.00
_cell.angle_beta   90.00
_cell.angle_gamma   90.00
#
_symmetry.space_group_name_H-M   'P 1'
#
loop_
_entity.id
_entity.type
_entity.pdbx_description
1 polymer ?
#
loop_
_entity_poly.entity_id
_entity_poly.type
_entity_poly.pdbx_seq_one_letter_code
_entity_poly.pdbx_strand_id
1 'polypeptide(L)' 'MNEPIAIVGLACRFPGRVTTPDELWQFLIGSKMAFLDIPPDRFPQSAFYHPDSKHNGTVECSLHI' A
#
# COMPACT_ATOMS: atom_id res chain seq x y z
N MET A 1 -32.86 -19.59 -2.11
CA MET A 1 -32.17 -18.95 -3.24
C MET A 1 -31.49 -17.70 -2.72
N ASN A 2 -30.22 -17.49 -3.01
CA ASN A 2 -29.55 -16.24 -2.68
C ASN A 2 -29.87 -15.21 -3.75
N GLU A 3 -30.28 -14.01 -3.34
CA GLU A 3 -30.41 -12.87 -4.23
C GLU A 3 -29.01 -12.39 -4.66
N PRO A 4 -28.77 -12.17 -5.97
CA PRO A 4 -27.49 -11.67 -6.45
C PRO A 4 -27.31 -10.20 -6.05
N ILE A 5 -26.14 -9.88 -5.48
CA ILE A 5 -25.78 -8.51 -5.13
C ILE A 5 -24.92 -7.91 -6.25
N ALA A 6 -25.34 -6.75 -6.76
CA ALA A 6 -24.60 -6.02 -7.77
C ALA A 6 -23.69 -4.95 -7.16
N ILE A 7 -22.49 -4.81 -7.70
CA ILE A 7 -21.60 -3.67 -7.44
C ILE A 7 -21.93 -2.60 -8.49
N VAL A 8 -22.55 -1.50 -8.06
CA VAL A 8 -23.05 -0.44 -8.96
C VAL A 8 -22.09 0.77 -9.07
N GLY A 9 -21.01 0.78 -8.31
CA GLY A 9 -20.02 1.86 -8.33
C GLY A 9 -18.76 1.50 -7.55
N LEU A 10 -17.66 2.16 -7.90
CA LEU A 10 -16.34 1.95 -7.28
C LEU A 10 -15.53 3.25 -7.28
N ALA A 11 -14.77 3.49 -6.21
CA ALA A 11 -13.83 4.59 -6.10
C ALA A 11 -12.48 4.04 -5.60
N CYS A 12 -11.37 4.65 -6.02
CA CYS A 12 -10.03 4.12 -5.78
C CYS A 12 -9.09 5.18 -5.23
N ARG A 13 -8.20 4.77 -4.33
CA ARG A 13 -6.99 5.51 -3.98
C ARG A 13 -5.92 4.53 -3.52
N PHE A 14 -5.03 4.17 -4.45
CA PHE A 14 -3.98 3.19 -4.24
C PHE A 14 -2.58 3.82 -4.39
N PRO A 15 -1.52 3.16 -3.88
CA PRO A 15 -0.13 3.54 -4.17
C PRO A 15 0.14 3.65 -5.68
N GLY A 16 1.18 4.39 -6.06
CA GLY A 16 1.50 4.61 -7.47
C GLY A 16 0.62 5.66 -8.17
N ARG A 17 -0.01 6.55 -7.40
CA ARG A 17 -0.91 7.63 -7.88
C ARG A 17 -2.18 7.13 -8.58
N VAL A 18 -2.64 5.93 -8.25
CA VAL A 18 -3.87 5.35 -8.79
C VAL A 18 -5.08 5.91 -8.03
N THR A 19 -5.96 6.61 -8.73
CA THR A 19 -7.12 7.33 -8.16
C THR A 19 -8.45 6.95 -8.79
N THR A 20 -8.44 6.10 -9.82
CA THR A 20 -9.65 5.63 -10.51
C THR A 20 -9.64 4.10 -10.70
N PRO A 21 -10.81 3.47 -10.91
CA PRO A 21 -10.90 2.04 -11.24
C PRO A 21 -10.11 1.67 -12.50
N ASP A 22 -10.16 2.52 -13.53
CA ASP A 22 -9.42 2.31 -14.78
C ASP A 22 -7.90 2.37 -14.56
N GLU A 23 -7.42 3.35 -13.77
CA GLU A 23 -6.00 3.43 -13.42
C GLU A 23 -5.54 2.20 -12.62
N LEU A 24 -6.38 1.69 -11.73
CA LEU A 24 -6.09 0.46 -10.99
C LEU A 24 -5.97 -0.72 -11.96
N TRP A 25 -6.92 -0.86 -12.88
CA TRP A 25 -6.89 -1.92 -13.88
C TRP A 25 -5.62 -1.87 -14.74
N GLN A 26 -5.29 -0.68 -15.25
CA GLN A 26 -4.06 -0.45 -16.04
C GLN A 26 -2.79 -0.71 -15.23
N PHE A 27 -2.79 -0.39 -13.94
CA PHE A 27 -1.67 -0.67 -13.05
C PHE A 27 -1.44 -2.18 -12.88
N LEU A 28 -2.51 -2.95 -12.67
CA LEU A 28 -2.47 -4.39 -12.46
C LEU A 28 -2.04 -5.14 -13.71
N ILE A 29 -2.65 -4.86 -14.87
CA ILE A 29 -2.28 -5.53 -16.13
C ILE A 29 -0.85 -5.15 -16.58
N GLY A 30 -0.37 -3.97 -16.17
CA GLY A 30 0.99 -3.52 -16.41
C GLY A 30 2.02 -4.08 -15.43
N SER A 31 1.62 -4.93 -14.46
CA SER A 31 2.48 -5.51 -13.43
C SER A 31 3.37 -4.48 -12.73
N LYS A 32 2.84 -3.29 -12.47
CA LYS A 32 3.62 -2.18 -11.92
C LYS A 32 3.89 -2.37 -10.42
N MET A 33 5.03 -1.87 -9.95
CA MET A 33 5.40 -1.85 -8.53
C MET A 33 5.11 -0.48 -7.92
N ALA A 34 4.53 -0.44 -6.72
CA ALA A 34 4.31 0.80 -5.97
C ALA A 34 4.78 0.74 -4.51
N PHE A 35 5.67 -0.21 -4.22
CA PHE A 35 6.43 -0.27 -2.98
C PHE A 35 7.41 0.92 -2.95
N LEU A 36 7.38 1.69 -1.87
CA LEU A 36 8.17 2.89 -1.65
C LEU A 36 8.56 2.97 -0.17
N ASP A 37 9.67 3.63 0.11
CA ASP A 37 10.03 4.00 1.47
C ASP A 37 8.92 4.80 2.15
N ILE A 38 8.91 4.75 3.48
CA ILE A 38 7.94 5.49 4.27
C ILE A 38 8.21 6.99 4.08
N PRO A 39 7.24 7.76 3.58
CA PRO A 39 7.45 9.19 3.37
C PRO A 39 7.79 9.90 4.70
N PRO A 40 8.84 10.75 4.74
CA PRO A 40 9.28 11.39 5.97
C PRO A 40 8.26 12.37 6.56
N ASP A 41 7.32 12.86 5.74
CA ASP A 41 6.17 13.66 6.16
C ASP A 41 5.09 12.84 6.89
N ARG A 42 5.14 11.50 6.82
CA ARG A 42 4.27 10.62 7.62
C ARG A 42 4.89 10.36 8.98
N PHE A 43 6.12 9.84 9.01
CA PHE A 43 6.93 9.68 10.21
C PHE A 43 8.39 9.33 9.87
N PRO A 44 9.36 9.64 10.76
CA PRO A 44 10.75 9.28 10.54
C PRO A 44 10.98 7.78 10.75
N GLN A 45 11.07 7.00 9.67
CA GLN A 45 11.30 5.55 9.74
C GLN A 45 12.54 5.17 10.55
N SER A 46 13.62 5.94 10.44
CA SER A 46 14.87 5.71 11.17
C SER A 46 14.72 5.77 12.69
N ALA A 47 13.70 6.45 13.22
CA ALA A 47 13.44 6.50 14.65
C ALA A 47 12.75 5.23 15.19
N PHE A 48 12.17 4.40 14.30
CA PHE A 48 11.37 3.24 14.68
C PHE A 48 11.87 1.93 14.08
N TYR A 49 12.87 1.95 13.19
CA TYR A 49 13.43 0.73 12.61
C TYR A 49 14.40 0.03 13.57
N HIS A 50 14.23 -1.28 13.73
CA HIS A 50 15.22 -2.14 14.37
C HIS A 50 15.22 -3.54 13.73
N PRO A 51 16.39 -4.16 13.46
CA PRO A 51 16.47 -5.46 12.79
C PRO A 51 15.95 -6.63 13.66
N ASP A 52 15.94 -6.50 14.99
CA ASP A 52 15.27 -7.45 15.87
C ASP A 52 13.81 -7.04 16.09
N SER A 53 12.88 -7.85 15.57
CA SER A 53 11.43 -7.67 15.75
C SER A 53 10.96 -7.78 17.21
N LYS A 54 11.79 -8.29 18.13
CA LYS A 54 11.49 -8.32 19.56
C LYS A 54 11.94 -7.07 20.31
N HIS A 55 12.67 -6.17 19.65
CA HIS A 55 13.07 -4.92 20.29
C HIS A 55 11.85 -4.05 20.55
N ASN A 56 11.68 -3.64 21.81
CA ASN A 56 10.49 -2.92 22.25
C ASN A 56 10.40 -1.55 21.58
N GLY A 57 9.20 -1.21 21.08
CA GLY A 57 8.92 0.12 20.51
C GLY A 57 9.43 0.34 19.08
N THR A 58 9.88 -0.72 18.39
CA THR A 58 10.43 -0.65 17.03
C THR A 58 9.78 -1.67 16.08
N VAL A 59 9.99 -1.51 14.78
CA VAL A 59 9.50 -2.37 13.71
C VAL A 59 10.65 -2.82 12.80
N GLU A 60 10.58 -4.07 12.33
CA GLU A 60 11.59 -4.66 11.42
C GLU A 60 11.31 -4.31 9.95
N CYS A 61 10.20 -3.64 9.65
CA CYS A 61 9.81 -3.31 8.29
C CYS A 61 10.78 -2.29 7.68
N SER A 62 11.79 -2.82 7.00
CA SER A 62 12.61 -2.08 6.05
C SER A 62 12.18 -2.51 4.66
N LEU A 63 11.54 -1.61 3.92
CA LEU A 63 11.63 -1.71 2.48
C LEU A 63 13.09 -1.42 2.13
N HIS A 64 13.87 -2.47 1.90
CA HIS A 64 15.09 -2.36 1.10
C HIS A 64 14.63 -2.63 -0.33
N ILE A 65 14.32 -1.57 -1.09
CA ILE A 65 14.17 -1.66 -2.54
C ILE A 65 15.56 -1.73 -3.16
#